data_AF-A0A316TXI9-F1
#
_entry.id   AF-A0A316TXI9-F1
#
_cell.length_a   1.000
_cell.length_b   1.000
_cell.length_c   1.000
_cell.angle_alpha   90.00
_cell.angle_beta   90.00
_cell.angle_gamma   90.00
#
_symmetry.space_group_name_H-M   'P 1'
#
loop_
_entity.id
_entity.type
_entity.pdbx_description
1 polymer ?
#
loop_
_entity_poly.entity_id
_entity_poly.type
_entity_poly.pdbx_seq_one_letter_code
_entity_poly.pdbx_strand_id
1 'polypeptide(L)'
;MASSSPTLTDSVQFPAQMDVAKTFYGIGIVGLIASSFGFFLNSKQFFYSYLTSFTFFTSIALASLILVMIHHVTKSSWGTVMRRIPESFLANIGIWSVFMIPILLGMTSLYKWTSTEYVMNDPIMVGKIPYLNEPFFVIRQFIYFGIWGFLGHKLHKISVEMDRTNDWGLTVLLRKFSAPGILIFAITVAFASFDWLMSLDAHWFSTMFGVYFFAMSFQALFPVIILMVLWMQKKGILNNTIGQAHIYDLGAWLFGFTVFYAYIAFSQFLLIYYANIPEETLWYYHRLEGSWAFITYGLLIGRFILPFILLLNREPKHNKKLLTFVSILIITMHLIELHWIVMPVIHYHGFTLSWLDVTTFIGLGGIFMGLFFHKFRSHNMVPVNDPQLSESLNKHYHH
;
A
#
# COMPACT_ATOMS: atom_id res chain seq x y z
N MET A 1 -9.27 -5.08 -44.68
CA MET A 1 -9.95 -3.99 -43.96
C MET A 1 -8.95 -3.40 -42.99
N ALA A 2 -8.44 -2.19 -43.26
CA ALA A 2 -7.52 -1.52 -42.36
C ALA A 2 -8.30 -1.14 -41.09
N SER A 3 -8.16 -1.93 -40.02
CA SER A 3 -8.66 -1.53 -38.70
C SER A 3 -7.87 -0.30 -38.29
N SER A 4 -8.52 0.86 -38.26
CA SER A 4 -7.94 2.08 -37.71
C SER A 4 -7.53 1.80 -36.27
N SER A 5 -6.24 1.55 -36.04
CA SER A 5 -5.68 1.45 -34.69
C SER A 5 -6.08 2.73 -33.94
N PRO A 6 -6.75 2.65 -32.78
CA PRO A 6 -7.17 3.83 -32.04
C PRO A 6 -5.93 4.67 -31.74
N THR A 7 -5.94 5.91 -32.21
CA THR A 7 -4.88 6.87 -31.94
C THR A 7 -5.11 7.48 -30.57
N LEU A 8 -4.02 7.68 -29.81
CA LEU A 8 -4.07 8.44 -28.57
C LEU A 8 -4.54 9.87 -28.89
N THR A 9 -5.77 10.21 -28.51
CA THR A 9 -6.36 11.54 -28.75
C THR A 9 -6.00 12.54 -27.67
N ASP A 10 -5.65 12.06 -26.46
CA ASP A 10 -5.28 12.90 -25.34
C ASP A 10 -3.77 13.17 -25.31
N SER A 11 -3.38 14.30 -24.73
CA SER A 11 -1.99 14.53 -24.36
C SER A 11 -1.54 13.50 -23.32
N VAL A 12 -0.46 12.79 -23.64
CA VAL A 12 0.19 11.84 -22.71
C VAL A 12 1.15 12.51 -21.73
N GLN A 13 1.46 13.80 -21.95
CA GLN A 13 2.30 14.58 -21.03
C GLN A 13 1.45 15.19 -19.92
N PHE A 14 1.95 15.10 -18.69
CA PHE A 14 1.32 15.76 -17.56
C PHE A 14 1.32 17.29 -17.76
N PRO A 15 0.21 18.00 -17.48
CA PRO A 15 0.13 19.44 -17.74
C PRO A 15 1.23 20.25 -17.02
N ALA A 16 2.08 20.94 -17.79
CA ALA A 16 3.25 21.66 -17.26
C ALA A 16 2.90 22.79 -16.28
N GLN A 17 1.70 23.36 -16.40
CA GLN A 17 1.20 24.45 -15.56
C GLN A 17 0.77 23.97 -14.16
N MET A 18 0.52 22.68 -13.97
CA MET A 18 0.07 22.12 -12.69
C MET A 18 1.26 21.65 -11.86
N ASP A 19 1.75 22.47 -10.92
CA ASP A 19 2.87 22.10 -10.05
C ASP A 19 2.43 21.37 -8.76
N VAL A 20 1.66 20.29 -8.96
CA VAL A 20 1.05 19.50 -7.87
C VAL A 20 2.11 18.91 -6.94
N ALA A 21 3.27 18.54 -7.48
CA ALA A 21 4.38 17.99 -6.70
C ALA A 21 4.90 18.98 -5.64
N LYS A 22 5.10 20.25 -5.98
CA LYS A 22 5.56 21.27 -5.02
C LYS A 22 4.55 21.50 -3.91
N THR A 23 3.25 21.52 -4.22
CA THR A 23 2.20 21.65 -3.21
C THR A 23 2.24 20.50 -2.21
N PHE A 24 2.34 19.25 -2.69
CA PHE A 24 2.43 18.08 -1.82
C PHE A 24 3.72 18.06 -0.99
N TYR A 25 4.87 18.42 -1.56
CA TYR A 25 6.10 18.57 -0.78
C TYR A 25 5.97 19.66 0.29
N GLY A 26 5.36 20.80 -0.02
CA GLY A 26 5.11 21.86 0.96
C GLY A 26 4.24 21.39 2.13
N ILE A 27 3.12 20.73 1.83
CA ILE A 27 2.24 20.12 2.84
C ILE A 27 3.01 19.07 3.67
N GLY A 28 3.81 18.23 3.00
CA GLY A 28 4.60 17.19 3.65
C GLY A 28 5.65 17.75 4.60
N ILE A 29 6.38 18.79 4.19
CA ILE A 29 7.39 19.46 5.02
C ILE A 29 6.74 20.09 6.26
N VAL A 30 5.63 20.81 6.09
CA VAL A 30 4.91 21.42 7.22
C VAL A 30 4.39 20.34 8.19
N GLY A 31 3.81 19.26 7.67
CA GLY A 31 3.34 18.14 8.49
C GLY A 31 4.46 17.41 9.23
N LEU A 32 5.63 17.24 8.59
CA LEU A 32 6.81 16.65 9.23
C LEU A 32 7.38 17.57 10.32
N ILE A 33 7.46 18.89 10.09
CA ILE A 33 7.89 19.85 11.11
C ILE A 33 6.97 19.81 12.33
N ALA A 34 5.64 19.81 12.11
CA ALA A 34 4.66 19.70 13.19
C ALA A 34 4.82 18.37 13.96
N SER A 35 5.09 17.27 13.26
CA SER A 35 5.33 15.97 13.87
C SER A 35 6.64 15.94 14.66
N SER A 36 7.70 16.60 14.18
CA SER A 36 8.97 16.75 14.90
C SER A 36 8.81 17.56 16.18
N PHE A 37 7.94 18.57 16.21
CA PHE A 37 7.59 19.26 17.46
C PHE A 37 6.88 18.31 18.44
N GLY A 38 5.97 17.48 17.94
CA GLY A 38 5.26 16.50 18.76
C GLY A 38 6.14 15.38 19.31
N PHE A 39 7.26 15.05 18.64
CA PHE A 39 8.29 14.15 19.19
C PHE A 39 8.86 14.65 20.52
N PHE A 40 9.09 15.96 20.66
CA PHE A 40 9.59 16.54 21.92
C PHE A 40 8.53 16.60 23.03
N LEU A 41 7.24 16.59 22.66
CA LEU A 41 6.14 16.61 23.62
C LEU A 41 5.76 15.20 24.10
N ASN A 42 5.68 14.24 23.17
CA ASN A 42 5.34 12.85 23.47
C ASN A 42 6.03 11.92 22.46
N SER A 43 7.28 11.58 22.75
CA SER A 43 8.12 10.74 21.89
C SER A 43 7.51 9.36 21.65
N LYS A 44 6.90 8.75 22.68
CA LYS A 44 6.26 7.44 22.58
C LYS A 44 5.09 7.49 21.60
N GLN A 45 4.13 8.40 21.75
CA GLN A 45 3.02 8.54 20.81
C GLN A 45 3.52 8.83 19.39
N PHE A 46 4.55 9.68 19.25
CA PHE A 46 5.12 10.02 17.95
C PHE A 46 5.59 8.77 17.18
N PHE A 47 6.36 7.87 17.79
CA PHE A 47 6.88 6.71 17.07
C PHE A 47 5.77 5.76 16.61
N TYR A 48 4.74 5.51 17.42
CA TYR A 48 3.62 4.64 17.03
C TYR A 48 2.74 5.30 15.93
N SER A 49 2.51 6.62 16.02
CA SER A 49 1.80 7.39 14.98
C SER A 49 2.58 7.38 13.66
N TYR A 50 3.90 7.57 13.75
CA TYR A 50 4.82 7.57 12.62
C TYR A 50 4.89 6.18 11.96
N LEU A 51 5.00 5.10 12.75
CA LEU A 51 5.00 3.72 12.24
C LEU A 51 3.69 3.41 11.50
N THR A 52 2.55 3.81 12.05
CA THR A 52 1.23 3.63 11.41
C THR A 52 1.17 4.33 10.05
N SER A 53 1.59 5.60 10.01
CA SER A 53 1.61 6.39 8.76
C SER A 53 2.63 5.85 7.75
N PHE A 54 3.83 5.48 8.20
CA PHE A 54 4.88 4.92 7.36
C PHE A 54 4.44 3.60 6.72
N THR A 55 3.87 2.69 7.51
CA THR A 55 3.38 1.39 7.00
C THR A 55 2.21 1.57 6.03
N PHE A 56 1.34 2.57 6.26
CA PHE A 56 0.29 2.93 5.32
C PHE A 56 0.84 3.29 3.94
N PHE A 57 1.74 4.26 3.83
CA PHE A 57 2.26 4.66 2.50
C PHE A 57 3.15 3.58 1.87
N THR A 58 3.93 2.87 2.69
CA THR A 58 4.75 1.74 2.24
C THR A 58 3.88 0.62 1.67
N SER A 59 2.73 0.33 2.29
CA SER A 59 1.77 -0.67 1.81
C SER A 59 1.28 -0.38 0.38
N ILE A 60 1.00 0.89 0.06
CA ILE A 60 0.56 1.31 -1.27
C ILE A 60 1.68 1.14 -2.30
N ALA A 61 2.92 1.47 -1.95
CA ALA A 61 4.08 1.28 -2.82
C ALA A 61 4.37 -0.21 -3.07
N LEU A 62 4.30 -1.05 -2.03
CA LEU A 62 4.49 -2.49 -2.14
C LEU A 62 3.38 -3.17 -2.96
N ALA A 63 2.12 -2.79 -2.72
CA ALA A 63 1.00 -3.23 -3.53
C ALA A 63 1.18 -2.82 -5.00
N SER A 64 1.69 -1.62 -5.27
CA SER A 64 2.00 -1.17 -6.63
C SER A 64 3.08 -2.02 -7.29
N LEU A 65 4.11 -2.40 -6.52
CA LEU A 65 5.21 -3.24 -7.01
C LEU A 65 4.71 -4.60 -7.49
N ILE A 66 3.92 -5.29 -6.67
CA ILE A 66 3.36 -6.60 -7.04
C ILE A 66 2.34 -6.50 -8.18
N LEU A 67 1.50 -5.45 -8.24
CA LEU A 67 0.57 -5.26 -9.36
C LEU A 67 1.33 -5.13 -10.70
N VAL A 68 2.40 -4.33 -10.74
CA VAL A 68 3.22 -4.15 -11.95
C VAL A 68 3.92 -5.44 -12.36
N MET A 69 4.48 -6.18 -11.40
CA MET A 69 5.08 -7.49 -11.71
C MET A 69 4.06 -8.47 -12.28
N ILE A 70 2.85 -8.53 -11.71
CA ILE A 70 1.75 -9.36 -12.22
C ILE A 70 1.38 -8.96 -13.65
N HIS A 71 1.27 -7.65 -13.95
CA HIS A 71 0.95 -7.18 -15.30
C HIS A 71 1.97 -7.68 -16.34
N HIS A 72 3.26 -7.61 -16.02
CA HIS A 72 4.30 -8.03 -16.96
C HIS A 72 4.32 -9.56 -17.14
N VAL A 73 4.17 -10.34 -16.07
CA VAL A 73 4.17 -11.81 -16.14
C VAL A 73 2.96 -12.32 -16.91
N THR A 74 1.78 -11.75 -16.66
CA THR A 74 0.52 -12.16 -17.31
C THR A 74 0.34 -11.60 -18.71
N LYS A 75 1.21 -10.68 -19.16
CA LYS A 75 1.06 -9.91 -20.41
C LYS A 75 -0.31 -9.22 -20.50
N SER A 76 -0.79 -8.73 -19.38
CA SER A 76 -2.13 -8.17 -19.26
C SER A 76 -2.27 -6.84 -20.01
N SER A 77 -3.37 -6.70 -20.77
CA SER A 77 -3.75 -5.50 -21.52
C SER A 77 -4.71 -4.57 -20.75
N TRP A 78 -5.48 -5.08 -19.77
CA TRP A 78 -6.58 -4.31 -19.14
C TRP A 78 -6.11 -3.04 -18.42
N GLY A 79 -4.89 -3.04 -17.89
CA GLY A 79 -4.36 -1.94 -17.09
C GLY A 79 -3.23 -1.16 -17.75
N THR A 80 -2.91 -1.41 -19.02
CA THR A 80 -1.77 -0.78 -19.70
C THR A 80 -1.89 0.74 -19.74
N VAL A 81 -3.07 1.29 -20.05
CA VAL A 81 -3.33 2.74 -20.08
C VAL A 81 -3.09 3.45 -18.73
N MET A 82 -3.14 2.73 -17.61
CA MET A 82 -3.00 3.28 -16.26
C MET A 82 -1.79 2.74 -15.51
N ARG A 83 -0.95 1.89 -16.14
CA ARG A 83 0.19 1.20 -15.51
C ARG A 83 1.25 2.17 -14.97
N ARG A 84 1.39 3.34 -15.59
CA ARG A 84 2.33 4.39 -15.13
C ARG A 84 2.02 4.92 -13.73
N ILE A 85 0.76 4.80 -13.27
CA ILE A 85 0.36 5.18 -11.90
C ILE A 85 1.07 4.29 -10.87
N PRO A 86 0.83 2.95 -10.82
CA PRO A 86 1.56 2.10 -9.88
C PRO A 86 3.07 2.06 -10.14
N GLU A 87 3.53 2.16 -11.39
CA GLU A 87 4.97 2.27 -11.68
C GLU A 87 5.63 3.50 -11.04
N SER A 88 4.90 4.61 -10.90
CA SER A 88 5.44 5.83 -10.27
C SER A 88 5.47 5.74 -8.74
N PHE A 89 4.54 5.02 -8.12
CA PHE A 89 4.59 4.72 -6.68
C PHE A 89 5.78 3.82 -6.35
N LEU A 90 5.96 2.71 -7.08
CA LEU A 90 7.06 1.76 -6.81
C LEU A 90 8.44 2.34 -7.14
N ALA A 91 8.56 3.25 -8.11
CA ALA A 91 9.87 3.77 -8.55
C ALA A 91 10.63 4.53 -7.45
N ASN A 92 9.89 5.08 -6.48
CA ASN A 92 10.44 5.88 -5.40
C ASN A 92 10.65 5.12 -4.10
N ILE A 93 10.36 3.81 -4.04
CA ILE A 93 10.46 3.03 -2.79
C ILE A 93 11.88 3.00 -2.21
N GLY A 94 12.91 3.09 -3.08
CA GLY A 94 14.29 3.24 -2.64
C GLY A 94 14.56 4.57 -1.94
N ILE A 95 14.01 5.67 -2.43
CA ILE A 95 14.10 6.99 -1.78
C ILE A 95 13.27 6.99 -0.50
N TRP A 96 12.09 6.36 -0.54
CA TRP A 96 11.19 6.23 0.61
C TRP A 96 11.84 5.52 1.82
N SER A 97 12.84 4.67 1.58
CA SER A 97 13.59 3.97 2.64
C SER A 97 14.22 4.90 3.68
N VAL A 98 14.53 6.15 3.33
CA VAL A 98 15.05 7.17 4.26
C VAL A 98 14.06 7.43 5.40
N PHE A 99 12.76 7.33 5.14
CA PHE A 99 11.71 7.49 6.15
C PHE A 99 11.62 6.31 7.12
N MET A 100 12.40 5.23 6.93
CA MET A 100 12.56 4.17 7.94
C MET A 100 13.49 4.60 9.09
N ILE A 101 14.33 5.63 8.90
CA ILE A 101 15.33 6.06 9.89
C ILE A 101 14.69 6.42 11.25
N PRO A 102 13.59 7.21 11.33
CA PRO A 102 12.95 7.48 12.62
C PRO A 102 12.44 6.23 13.34
N ILE A 103 12.01 5.20 12.61
CA ILE A 103 11.57 3.92 13.20
C ILE A 103 12.77 3.16 13.78
N LEU A 104 13.91 3.17 13.09
CA LEU A 104 15.15 2.56 13.60
C LEU A 104 15.65 3.30 14.84
N LEU A 105 15.68 4.63 14.83
CA LEU A 105 16.08 5.41 16.00
C LEU A 105 15.13 5.26 17.18
N GLY A 106 13.83 5.06 16.90
CA GLY A 106 12.79 4.82 17.90
C GLY A 106 12.56 3.35 18.28
N MET A 107 13.40 2.42 17.81
CA MET A 107 13.12 0.98 17.94
C MET A 107 12.95 0.55 19.40
N THR A 108 13.73 1.12 20.33
CA THR A 108 13.65 0.82 21.77
C THR A 108 12.36 1.32 22.42
N SER A 109 11.74 2.34 21.83
CA SER A 109 10.44 2.86 22.28
C SER A 109 9.26 2.08 21.70
N LEU A 110 9.42 1.52 20.49
CA LEU A 110 8.39 0.77 19.77
C LEU A 110 8.31 -0.69 20.22
N TYR A 111 9.46 -1.32 20.41
CA TYR A 111 9.57 -2.77 20.50
C TYR A 111 10.11 -3.21 21.86
N LYS A 112 9.27 -3.85 22.66
CA LYS A 112 9.64 -4.32 24.02
C LYS A 112 10.79 -5.33 24.01
N TRP A 113 10.92 -6.11 22.92
CA TRP A 113 11.98 -7.11 22.74
C TRP A 113 13.39 -6.53 22.64
N THR A 114 13.54 -5.21 22.53
CA THR A 114 14.85 -4.52 22.63
C THR A 114 15.38 -4.43 24.06
N SER A 115 14.50 -4.54 25.07
CA SER A 115 14.90 -4.51 26.47
C SER A 115 15.50 -5.85 26.90
N THR A 116 16.77 -5.85 27.32
CA THR A 116 17.45 -7.05 27.83
C THR A 116 16.74 -7.63 29.05
N GLU A 117 16.24 -6.79 29.95
CA GLU A 117 15.50 -7.24 31.14
C GLU A 117 14.21 -7.96 30.74
N TYR A 118 13.46 -7.42 29.77
CA TYR A 118 12.24 -8.04 29.27
C TYR A 118 12.53 -9.42 28.65
N VAL A 119 13.59 -9.52 27.84
CA VAL A 119 13.93 -10.76 27.13
C VAL A 119 14.43 -11.83 28.09
N MET A 120 15.29 -11.49 29.06
CA MET A 120 15.90 -12.49 29.96
C MET A 120 14.91 -13.05 30.99
N ASN A 121 13.86 -12.31 31.30
CA ASN A 121 12.81 -12.75 32.22
C ASN A 121 11.75 -13.64 31.54
N ASP A 122 11.80 -13.82 30.21
CA ASP A 122 10.78 -14.56 29.46
C ASP A 122 11.38 -15.63 28.53
N PRO A 123 11.15 -16.93 28.80
CA PRO A 123 11.68 -18.03 27.98
C PRO A 123 11.24 -17.98 26.50
N ILE A 124 10.03 -17.49 26.20
CA ILE A 124 9.53 -17.37 24.82
C ILE A 124 10.36 -16.32 24.09
N MET A 125 10.71 -15.21 24.76
CA MET A 125 11.52 -14.16 24.17
C MET A 125 12.96 -14.61 23.96
N VAL A 126 13.53 -15.38 24.89
CA VAL A 126 14.87 -15.99 24.73
C VAL A 126 14.93 -16.84 23.46
N GLY A 127 13.88 -17.64 23.19
CA GLY A 127 13.78 -18.43 21.96
C GLY A 127 13.72 -17.59 20.67
N LYS A 128 13.30 -16.32 20.74
CA LYS A 128 13.15 -15.43 19.59
C LYS A 128 14.39 -14.56 19.31
N ILE A 129 15.41 -14.57 20.19
CA ILE A 129 16.66 -13.80 20.02
C ILE A 129 17.32 -13.98 18.64
N PRO A 130 17.40 -15.19 18.04
CA PRO A 130 18.02 -15.36 16.72
C PRO A 130 17.38 -14.51 15.62
N TYR A 131 16.09 -14.18 15.76
CA TYR A 131 15.36 -13.34 14.81
C TYR A 131 15.16 -11.90 15.32
N LEU A 132 14.73 -11.73 16.58
CA LEU A 132 14.47 -10.45 17.23
C LEU A 132 15.71 -9.99 18.01
N ASN A 133 16.69 -9.47 17.28
CA ASN A 133 17.82 -8.73 17.83
C ASN A 133 18.06 -7.47 17.00
N GLU A 134 18.56 -6.40 17.62
CA GLU A 134 18.68 -5.08 16.98
C GLU A 134 19.56 -5.11 15.70
N PRO A 135 20.78 -5.71 15.70
CA PRO A 135 21.62 -5.71 14.50
C PRO A 135 20.95 -6.44 13.33
N PHE A 136 20.37 -7.62 13.58
CA PHE A 136 19.73 -8.39 12.53
C PHE A 136 18.44 -7.71 12.04
N PHE A 137 17.66 -7.11 12.93
CA PHE A 137 16.49 -6.30 12.57
C PHE A 137 16.87 -5.16 11.63
N VAL A 138 17.91 -4.39 11.94
CA VAL A 138 18.41 -3.29 11.10
C VAL A 138 18.88 -3.80 9.74
N ILE A 139 19.68 -4.88 9.71
CA ILE A 139 20.15 -5.50 8.46
C ILE A 139 18.98 -5.91 7.57
N ARG A 140 17.93 -6.51 8.14
CA ARG A 140 16.72 -6.92 7.39
C ARG A 140 16.03 -5.73 6.73
N GLN A 141 15.97 -4.56 7.39
CA GLN A 141 15.39 -3.36 6.77
C GLN A 141 16.14 -2.92 5.52
N PHE A 142 17.49 -2.93 5.57
CA PHE A 142 18.31 -2.65 4.40
C PHE A 142 18.13 -3.67 3.28
N ILE A 143 17.97 -4.95 3.62
CA ILE A 143 17.68 -6.01 2.65
C ILE A 143 16.33 -5.77 1.98
N TYR A 144 15.27 -5.50 2.76
CA TYR A 144 13.93 -5.27 2.22
C TYR A 144 13.88 -4.08 1.27
N PHE A 145 14.34 -2.90 1.72
CA PHE A 145 14.35 -1.70 0.90
C PHE A 145 15.37 -1.77 -0.24
N GLY A 146 16.47 -2.52 -0.08
CA GLY A 146 17.42 -2.80 -1.15
C GLY A 146 16.80 -3.62 -2.28
N ILE A 147 16.09 -4.70 -1.93
CA ILE A 147 15.38 -5.55 -2.88
C ILE A 147 14.25 -4.78 -3.57
N TRP A 148 13.35 -4.17 -2.80
CA TRP A 148 12.21 -3.47 -3.36
C TRP A 148 12.62 -2.22 -4.14
N GLY A 149 13.63 -1.49 -3.64
CA GLY A 149 14.22 -0.34 -4.33
C GLY A 149 14.85 -0.74 -5.66
N PHE A 150 15.60 -1.85 -5.69
CA PHE A 150 16.17 -2.39 -6.92
C PHE A 150 15.09 -2.80 -7.92
N LEU A 151 14.12 -3.63 -7.51
CA LEU A 151 13.04 -4.09 -8.38
C LEU A 151 12.21 -2.91 -8.88
N GLY A 152 11.81 -2.01 -7.98
CA GLY A 152 11.01 -0.84 -8.31
C GLY A 152 11.71 0.08 -9.31
N HIS A 153 12.95 0.44 -9.04
CA HIS A 153 13.74 1.29 -9.95
C HIS A 153 13.97 0.62 -11.31
N LYS A 154 14.34 -0.67 -11.33
CA LYS A 154 14.64 -1.40 -12.57
C LYS A 154 13.40 -1.56 -13.44
N LEU A 155 12.27 -2.00 -12.88
CA LEU A 155 11.02 -2.18 -13.63
C LEU A 155 10.57 -0.86 -14.25
N HIS A 156 10.56 0.22 -13.46
CA HIS A 156 10.20 1.54 -13.97
C HIS A 156 11.18 2.02 -15.06
N LYS A 157 12.49 1.93 -14.83
CA LYS A 157 13.51 2.36 -15.79
C LYS A 157 13.40 1.62 -17.12
N ILE A 158 13.22 0.30 -17.09
CA ILE A 158 13.08 -0.52 -18.31
C ILE A 158 11.76 -0.17 -19.02
N SER A 159 10.67 0.01 -18.27
CA SER A 159 9.37 0.38 -18.83
C SER A 159 9.42 1.75 -19.52
N VAL A 160 10.12 2.73 -18.96
CA VAL A 160 10.33 4.05 -19.59
C VAL A 160 11.29 3.95 -20.78
N GLU A 161 12.34 3.15 -20.69
CA GLU A 161 13.29 2.98 -21.79
C GLU A 161 12.62 2.33 -23.01
N MET A 162 11.73 1.36 -22.79
CA MET A 162 10.91 0.75 -23.84
C MET A 162 10.04 1.79 -24.55
N ASP A 163 9.47 2.74 -23.82
CA ASP A 163 8.75 3.87 -24.41
C ASP A 163 9.66 4.76 -25.26
N ARG A 164 10.93 4.92 -24.88
CA ARG A 164 11.87 5.82 -25.57
C ARG A 164 12.48 5.18 -26.82
N THR A 165 12.84 3.90 -26.76
CA THR A 165 13.58 3.20 -27.83
C THR A 165 12.68 2.41 -28.78
N ASN A 166 11.43 2.16 -28.38
CA ASN A 166 10.51 1.26 -29.09
C ASN A 166 11.06 -0.18 -29.24
N ASP A 167 11.98 -0.59 -28.37
CA ASP A 167 12.52 -1.95 -28.34
C ASP A 167 11.62 -2.87 -27.50
N TRP A 168 10.75 -3.64 -28.17
CA TRP A 168 9.86 -4.60 -27.52
C TRP A 168 10.59 -5.79 -26.88
N GLY A 169 11.87 -6.01 -27.20
CA GLY A 169 12.73 -6.99 -26.54
C GLY A 169 12.85 -6.74 -25.03
N LEU A 170 12.71 -5.47 -24.60
CA LEU A 170 12.71 -5.09 -23.18
C LEU A 170 11.55 -5.70 -22.38
N THR A 171 10.45 -6.12 -23.03
CA THR A 171 9.36 -6.85 -22.35
C THR A 171 9.82 -8.18 -21.76
N VAL A 172 10.80 -8.84 -22.39
CA VAL A 172 11.41 -10.07 -21.87
C VAL A 172 12.16 -9.77 -20.57
N LEU A 173 12.86 -8.64 -20.52
CA LEU A 173 13.60 -8.23 -19.33
C LEU A 173 12.65 -7.89 -18.17
N LEU A 174 11.56 -7.16 -18.45
CA LEU A 174 10.51 -6.87 -17.46
C LEU A 174 9.95 -8.16 -16.84
N ARG A 175 9.69 -9.20 -17.65
CA ARG A 175 9.24 -10.52 -17.17
C ARG A 175 10.31 -11.26 -16.39
N LYS A 176 11.56 -11.21 -16.86
CA LYS A 176 12.70 -11.88 -16.20
C LYS A 176 12.96 -11.33 -14.80
N PHE A 177 12.70 -10.05 -14.56
CA PHE A 177 12.71 -9.48 -13.20
C PHE A 177 11.43 -9.77 -12.43
N SER A 178 10.26 -9.67 -13.07
CA SER A 178 8.96 -9.82 -12.40
C SER A 178 8.69 -11.23 -11.89
N ALA A 179 9.01 -12.28 -12.65
CA ALA A 179 8.71 -13.65 -12.29
C ALA A 179 9.41 -14.12 -10.97
N PRO A 180 10.74 -14.04 -10.85
CA PRO A 180 11.40 -14.31 -9.56
C PRO A 180 11.11 -13.21 -8.52
N GLY A 181 10.89 -11.97 -8.98
CA GLY A 181 10.55 -10.83 -8.12
C GLY A 181 9.29 -11.05 -7.30
N ILE A 182 8.26 -11.71 -7.83
CA ILE A 182 7.03 -12.05 -7.11
C ILE A 182 7.32 -12.96 -5.90
N LEU A 183 8.15 -14.00 -6.08
CA LEU A 183 8.50 -14.91 -4.99
C LEU A 183 9.30 -14.20 -3.90
N ILE A 184 10.31 -13.42 -4.30
CA ILE A 184 11.13 -12.63 -3.38
C ILE A 184 10.26 -11.61 -2.64
N PHE A 185 9.33 -10.96 -3.35
CA PHE A 185 8.38 -10.02 -2.78
C PHE A 185 7.50 -10.67 -1.72
N ALA A 186 6.90 -11.84 -2.00
CA ALA A 186 6.03 -12.53 -1.06
C ALA A 186 6.75 -12.83 0.27
N ILE A 187 8.01 -13.31 0.19
CA ILE A 187 8.83 -13.62 1.35
C ILE A 187 9.20 -12.34 2.12
N THR A 188 9.69 -11.31 1.41
CA THR A 188 10.15 -10.07 2.04
C THR A 188 9.02 -9.27 2.67
N VAL A 189 7.83 -9.22 2.05
CA VAL A 189 6.65 -8.55 2.63
C VAL A 189 6.14 -9.27 3.87
N ALA A 190 6.13 -10.59 3.88
CA ALA A 190 5.77 -11.36 5.07
C ALA A 190 6.70 -11.03 6.23
N PHE A 191 8.03 -11.15 6.03
CA PHE A 191 8.99 -10.86 7.09
C PHE A 191 9.01 -9.37 7.50
N ALA A 192 8.81 -8.43 6.58
CA ALA A 192 8.68 -7.02 6.93
C ALA A 192 7.44 -6.74 7.79
N SER A 193 6.31 -7.40 7.51
CA SER A 193 5.11 -7.30 8.37
C SER A 193 5.36 -7.89 9.77
N PHE A 194 6.12 -8.98 9.85
CA PHE A 194 6.52 -9.57 11.12
C PHE A 194 7.39 -8.62 11.93
N ASP A 195 8.35 -7.99 11.28
CA ASP A 195 9.25 -7.01 11.89
C ASP A 195 8.51 -5.76 12.35
N TRP A 196 7.68 -5.15 11.50
CA TRP A 196 7.12 -3.82 11.79
C TRP A 196 5.88 -3.84 12.66
N LEU A 197 5.01 -4.84 12.47
CA LEU A 197 3.68 -4.84 13.08
C LEU A 197 3.51 -5.99 14.06
N MET A 198 3.86 -7.23 13.67
CA MET A 198 3.71 -8.38 14.57
C MET A 198 4.62 -8.25 15.80
N SER A 199 5.88 -7.81 15.62
CA SER A 199 6.85 -7.72 16.71
C SER A 199 6.57 -6.61 17.74
N LEU A 200 5.57 -5.73 17.50
CA LEU A 200 5.07 -4.80 18.51
C LEU A 200 4.54 -5.54 19.74
N ASP A 201 3.97 -6.73 19.53
CA ASP A 201 3.60 -7.68 20.56
C ASP A 201 4.31 -9.01 20.29
N ALA A 202 5.55 -9.10 20.78
CA ALA A 202 6.43 -10.22 20.49
C ALA A 202 5.93 -11.56 21.04
N HIS A 203 4.98 -11.58 21.99
CA HIS A 203 4.38 -12.82 22.49
C HIS A 203 3.42 -13.43 21.48
N TRP A 204 2.74 -12.58 20.72
CA TRP A 204 1.81 -13.00 19.69
C TRP A 204 2.54 -13.41 18.41
N PHE A 205 2.04 -14.45 17.74
CA PHE A 205 2.54 -14.87 16.44
C PHE A 205 1.40 -15.42 15.58
N SER A 206 1.46 -15.18 14.27
CA SER A 206 0.51 -15.73 13.32
C SER A 206 1.14 -15.84 11.95
N THR A 207 1.16 -17.05 11.40
CA THR A 207 1.70 -17.31 10.04
C THR A 207 0.90 -16.59 8.97
N MET A 208 -0.41 -16.43 9.17
CA MET A 208 -1.32 -15.75 8.24
C MET A 208 -1.07 -14.23 8.18
N PHE A 209 -0.42 -13.65 9.19
CA PHE A 209 -0.28 -12.19 9.31
C PHE A 209 0.46 -11.55 8.12
N GLY A 210 1.45 -12.24 7.54
CA GLY A 210 2.14 -11.76 6.35
C GLY A 210 1.24 -11.68 5.12
N VAL A 211 0.35 -12.67 4.95
CA VAL A 211 -0.64 -12.70 3.86
C VAL A 211 -1.75 -11.69 4.13
N TYR A 212 -2.12 -11.48 5.39
CA TYR A 212 -3.08 -10.46 5.81
C TYR A 212 -2.58 -9.05 5.50
N PHE A 213 -1.32 -8.73 5.84
CA PHE A 213 -0.70 -7.45 5.48
C PHE A 213 -0.67 -7.27 3.95
N PHE A 214 -0.32 -8.31 3.18
CA PHE A 214 -0.42 -8.25 1.73
C PHE A 214 -1.85 -7.98 1.25
N ALA A 215 -2.85 -8.71 1.75
CA ALA A 215 -4.23 -8.61 1.32
C ALA A 215 -4.82 -7.22 1.59
N MET A 216 -4.61 -6.66 2.79
CA MET A 216 -5.09 -5.32 3.14
C MET A 216 -4.42 -4.23 2.29
N SER A 217 -3.11 -4.39 2.01
CA SER A 217 -2.32 -3.49 1.17
C SER A 217 -2.79 -3.51 -0.28
N PHE A 218 -3.00 -4.71 -0.82
CA PHE A 218 -3.40 -4.90 -2.21
C PHE A 218 -4.83 -4.42 -2.46
N GLN A 219 -5.75 -4.65 -1.52
CA GLN A 219 -7.09 -4.06 -1.57
C GLN A 219 -7.02 -2.53 -1.57
N ALA A 220 -6.18 -1.92 -0.72
CA ALA A 220 -6.07 -0.47 -0.59
C ALA A 220 -5.49 0.24 -1.83
N LEU A 221 -4.74 -0.47 -2.69
CA LEU A 221 -4.18 0.09 -3.92
C LEU A 221 -5.25 0.47 -4.95
N PHE A 222 -6.24 -0.39 -5.19
CA PHE A 222 -7.24 -0.15 -6.24
C PHE A 222 -8.04 1.14 -6.01
N PRO A 223 -8.53 1.44 -4.79
CA PRO A 223 -9.08 2.74 -4.44
C PRO A 223 -8.16 3.92 -4.76
N VAL A 224 -6.86 3.81 -4.47
CA VAL A 224 -5.89 4.88 -4.76
C VAL A 224 -5.79 5.11 -6.26
N ILE A 225 -5.71 4.05 -7.07
CA ILE A 225 -5.69 4.14 -8.54
C ILE A 225 -7.01 4.74 -9.06
N ILE A 226 -8.16 4.26 -8.56
CA ILE A 226 -9.49 4.77 -8.94
C ILE A 226 -9.59 6.27 -8.66
N LEU A 227 -9.25 6.71 -7.46
CA LEU A 227 -9.30 8.14 -7.12
C LEU A 227 -8.34 8.97 -7.96
N MET A 228 -7.14 8.45 -8.27
CA MET A 228 -6.20 9.12 -9.17
C MET A 228 -6.78 9.28 -10.57
N VAL A 229 -7.34 8.21 -11.14
CA VAL A 229 -7.99 8.23 -12.46
C VAL A 229 -9.17 9.20 -12.48
N LEU A 230 -10.06 9.14 -11.49
CA LEU A 230 -11.22 10.03 -11.41
C LEU A 230 -10.82 11.50 -11.21
N TRP A 231 -9.76 11.76 -10.45
CA TRP A 231 -9.19 13.10 -10.29
C TRP A 231 -8.60 13.61 -11.61
N MET A 232 -7.84 12.79 -12.33
CA MET A 232 -7.30 13.13 -13.66
C MET A 232 -8.43 13.46 -14.63
N GLN A 233 -9.49 12.63 -14.65
CA GLN A 233 -10.63 12.87 -15.53
C GLN A 233 -11.37 14.18 -15.20
N LYS A 234 -11.56 14.48 -13.91
CA LYS A 234 -12.14 15.76 -13.46
C LYS A 234 -11.30 16.97 -13.90
N LYS A 235 -9.99 16.79 -14.10
CA LYS A 235 -9.06 17.81 -14.60
C LYS A 235 -8.89 17.81 -16.11
N GLY A 236 -9.64 16.97 -16.85
CA GLY A 236 -9.53 16.90 -18.31
C GLY A 236 -8.34 16.09 -18.81
N ILE A 237 -7.67 15.32 -17.94
CA ILE A 237 -6.46 14.57 -18.26
C ILE A 237 -6.86 13.12 -18.57
N LEU A 238 -6.43 12.60 -19.73
CA LEU A 238 -6.68 11.22 -20.19
C LEU A 238 -8.18 10.79 -20.26
N ASN A 239 -9.08 11.75 -20.52
CA ASN A 239 -10.52 11.50 -20.58
C ASN A 239 -10.95 10.52 -21.68
N ASN A 240 -10.30 10.58 -22.84
CA ASN A 240 -10.61 9.74 -23.99
C ASN A 240 -9.78 8.45 -23.97
N THR A 241 -8.65 8.45 -23.27
CA THR A 241 -7.75 7.30 -23.14
C THR A 241 -8.27 6.30 -22.10
N ILE A 242 -8.71 6.77 -20.94
CA ILE A 242 -9.23 5.91 -19.87
C ILE A 242 -10.76 5.91 -19.92
N GLY A 243 -11.31 5.04 -20.77
CA GLY A 243 -12.75 4.85 -20.93
C GLY A 243 -13.45 4.12 -19.76
N GLN A 244 -14.77 3.95 -19.90
CA GLN A 244 -15.63 3.27 -18.92
C GLN A 244 -15.23 1.82 -18.65
N ALA A 245 -14.76 1.09 -19.67
CA ALA A 245 -14.33 -0.30 -19.51
C ALA A 245 -13.17 -0.44 -18.51
N HIS A 246 -12.20 0.48 -18.55
CA HIS A 246 -11.08 0.50 -17.61
C HIS A 246 -11.53 0.79 -16.17
N ILE A 247 -12.48 1.72 -16.00
CA ILE A 247 -13.07 2.03 -14.69
C ILE A 247 -13.81 0.81 -14.14
N TYR A 248 -14.55 0.10 -14.99
CA TYR A 248 -15.21 -1.14 -14.61
C TYR A 248 -14.23 -2.21 -14.16
N ASP A 249 -13.12 -2.43 -14.88
CA ASP A 249 -12.11 -3.41 -14.47
C ASP A 249 -11.53 -3.07 -13.10
N LEU A 250 -11.21 -1.79 -12.84
CA LEU A 250 -10.75 -1.35 -11.53
C LEU A 250 -11.79 -1.62 -10.44
N GLY A 251 -13.07 -1.35 -10.71
CA GLY A 251 -14.18 -1.67 -9.80
C GLY A 251 -14.33 -3.17 -9.56
N ALA A 252 -14.14 -4.00 -10.59
CA ALA A 252 -14.18 -5.45 -10.50
C ALA A 252 -13.00 -6.01 -9.70
N TRP A 253 -11.79 -5.48 -9.90
CA TRP A 253 -10.61 -5.82 -9.10
C TRP A 253 -10.77 -5.40 -7.64
N LEU A 254 -11.28 -4.19 -7.38
CA LEU A 254 -11.57 -3.73 -6.03
C LEU A 254 -12.58 -4.66 -5.33
N PHE A 255 -13.64 -5.08 -6.02
CA PHE A 255 -14.59 -6.04 -5.49
C PHE A 255 -13.95 -7.41 -5.22
N GLY A 256 -13.19 -7.95 -6.17
CA GLY A 256 -12.50 -9.23 -6.01
C GLY A 256 -11.55 -9.23 -4.82
N PHE A 257 -10.77 -8.16 -4.64
CA PHE A 257 -9.86 -8.04 -3.51
C PHE A 257 -10.53 -7.67 -2.19
N THR A 258 -11.75 -7.14 -2.22
CA THR A 258 -12.59 -7.01 -1.03
C THR A 258 -12.96 -8.38 -0.48
N VAL A 259 -13.34 -9.33 -1.35
CA VAL A 259 -13.62 -10.72 -0.95
C VAL A 259 -12.36 -11.44 -0.50
N PHE A 260 -11.25 -11.29 -1.23
CA PHE A 260 -9.96 -11.89 -0.85
C PHE A 260 -9.47 -11.39 0.51
N TYR A 261 -9.53 -10.07 0.75
CA TYR A 261 -9.18 -9.49 2.05
C TYR A 261 -10.05 -10.08 3.17
N ALA A 262 -11.38 -10.12 2.98
CA ALA A 262 -12.29 -10.64 3.99
C ALA A 262 -12.04 -12.12 4.30
N TYR A 263 -11.74 -12.93 3.27
CA TYR A 263 -11.34 -14.32 3.45
C TYR A 263 -10.11 -14.44 4.35
N ILE A 264 -9.05 -13.67 4.08
CA ILE A 264 -7.80 -13.75 4.85
C ILE A 264 -8.00 -13.23 6.28
N ALA A 265 -8.62 -12.05 6.44
CA ALA A 265 -8.89 -11.44 7.74
C ALA A 265 -9.76 -12.35 8.62
N PHE A 266 -10.85 -12.89 8.06
CA PHE A 266 -11.73 -13.79 8.77
C PHE A 266 -11.07 -15.13 9.07
N SER A 267 -10.30 -15.71 8.14
CA SER A 267 -9.61 -16.98 8.38
C SER A 267 -8.60 -16.88 9.51
N GLN A 268 -7.87 -15.76 9.60
CA GLN A 268 -6.96 -15.50 10.72
C GLN A 268 -7.71 -15.42 12.04
N PHE A 269 -8.79 -14.64 12.10
CA PHE A 269 -9.62 -14.51 13.29
C PHE A 269 -10.24 -15.86 13.71
N LEU A 270 -10.87 -16.56 12.77
CA LEU A 270 -11.58 -17.82 13.02
C LEU A 270 -10.66 -18.89 13.60
N LEU A 271 -9.45 -19.05 13.04
CA LEU A 271 -8.50 -20.06 13.52
C LEU A 271 -8.03 -19.77 14.94
N ILE A 272 -7.70 -18.50 15.25
CA ILE A 272 -7.27 -18.10 16.60
C ILE A 272 -8.44 -18.23 17.60
N TYR A 273 -9.63 -17.79 17.21
CA TYR A 273 -10.83 -17.91 18.03
C TYR A 273 -11.20 -19.37 18.32
N TYR A 274 -11.10 -20.24 17.31
CA TYR A 274 -11.48 -21.65 17.44
C TYR A 274 -10.46 -22.46 18.25
N ALA A 275 -9.16 -22.27 18.01
CA ALA A 275 -8.11 -22.95 18.76
C ALA A 275 -8.01 -22.46 20.22
N ASN A 276 -8.40 -21.20 20.45
CA ASN A 276 -8.47 -20.55 21.75
C ASN A 276 -7.20 -20.71 22.62
N ILE A 277 -6.03 -20.64 21.99
CA ILE A 277 -4.73 -20.72 22.67
C ILE A 277 -4.49 -19.36 23.38
N PRO A 278 -4.20 -19.33 24.70
CA PRO A 278 -4.10 -18.08 25.46
C PRO A 278 -3.15 -17.04 24.85
N GLU A 279 -1.98 -17.48 24.39
CA GLU A 279 -0.94 -16.61 23.83
C GLU A 279 -1.39 -15.90 22.53
N GLU A 280 -2.25 -16.54 21.74
CA GLU A 280 -2.72 -15.99 20.46
C GLU A 280 -4.02 -15.18 20.61
N THR A 281 -4.86 -15.56 21.57
CA THR A 281 -6.19 -14.97 21.80
C THR A 281 -6.14 -13.63 22.51
N LEU A 282 -5.16 -13.41 23.39
CA LEU A 282 -4.99 -12.14 24.11
C LEU A 282 -4.88 -10.93 23.17
N TRP A 283 -4.25 -11.11 22.00
CA TRP A 283 -4.14 -10.05 21.01
C TRP A 283 -5.49 -9.58 20.46
N TYR A 284 -6.42 -10.52 20.19
CA TYR A 284 -7.78 -10.20 19.79
C TYR A 284 -8.64 -9.73 20.97
N TYR A 285 -8.43 -10.28 22.16
CA TYR A 285 -9.13 -9.87 23.38
C TYR A 285 -8.98 -8.37 23.63
N HIS A 286 -7.74 -7.85 23.63
CA HIS A 286 -7.47 -6.41 23.77
C HIS A 286 -8.09 -5.54 22.66
N ARG A 287 -8.47 -6.15 21.53
CA ARG A 287 -9.06 -5.48 20.36
C ARG A 287 -10.58 -5.69 20.23
N LEU A 288 -11.16 -6.56 21.06
CA LEU A 288 -12.60 -6.84 21.12
C LEU A 288 -13.25 -6.31 22.40
N GLU A 289 -12.47 -5.64 23.26
CA GLU A 289 -12.97 -5.00 24.47
C GLU A 289 -13.07 -3.47 24.37
N GLY A 290 -13.90 -2.90 25.25
CA GLY A 290 -14.06 -1.47 25.39
C GLY A 290 -14.40 -0.77 24.07
N SER A 291 -13.77 0.38 23.82
CA SER A 291 -14.00 1.13 22.58
C SER A 291 -13.37 0.49 21.34
N TRP A 292 -12.38 -0.40 21.51
CA TRP A 292 -11.72 -1.08 20.38
C TRP A 292 -12.66 -2.05 19.67
N ALA A 293 -13.63 -2.61 20.39
CA ALA A 293 -14.70 -3.43 19.81
C ALA A 293 -15.44 -2.69 18.68
N PHE A 294 -15.80 -1.42 18.87
CA PHE A 294 -16.47 -0.63 17.84
C PHE A 294 -15.61 -0.45 16.59
N ILE A 295 -14.30 -0.30 16.75
CA ILE A 295 -13.36 -0.24 15.63
C ILE A 295 -13.32 -1.59 14.90
N THR A 296 -13.20 -2.70 15.63
CA THR A 296 -13.17 -4.05 15.04
C THR A 296 -14.43 -4.37 14.24
N TYR A 297 -15.62 -4.11 14.77
CA TYR A 297 -16.87 -4.27 14.02
C TYR A 297 -17.00 -3.25 12.88
N GLY A 298 -16.52 -2.03 13.08
CA GLY A 298 -16.42 -1.00 12.05
C GLY A 298 -15.54 -1.42 10.88
N LEU A 299 -14.43 -2.12 11.14
CA LEU A 299 -13.55 -2.70 10.11
C LEU A 299 -14.28 -3.78 9.33
N LEU A 300 -14.97 -4.71 10.00
CA LEU A 300 -15.77 -5.74 9.31
C LEU A 300 -16.80 -5.11 8.36
N ILE A 301 -17.52 -4.07 8.83
CA ILE A 301 -18.53 -3.40 8.02
C ILE A 301 -17.89 -2.58 6.89
N GLY A 302 -16.88 -1.77 7.21
CA GLY A 302 -16.30 -0.77 6.31
C GLY A 302 -15.32 -1.35 5.28
N ARG A 303 -14.57 -2.41 5.63
CA ARG A 303 -13.63 -3.08 4.72
C ARG A 303 -14.28 -4.14 3.86
N PHE A 304 -15.35 -4.78 4.35
CA PHE A 304 -15.98 -5.91 3.68
C PHE A 304 -17.46 -5.69 3.38
N ILE A 305 -18.34 -5.68 4.39
CA ILE A 305 -19.80 -5.78 4.17
C ILE A 305 -20.31 -4.67 3.26
N LEU A 306 -19.96 -3.42 3.55
CA LEU A 306 -20.43 -2.26 2.81
C LEU A 306 -19.85 -2.22 1.39
N PRO A 307 -18.52 -2.33 1.15
CA PRO A 307 -17.99 -2.46 -0.20
C PRO A 307 -18.52 -3.66 -0.98
N PHE A 308 -18.72 -4.82 -0.32
CA PHE A 308 -19.26 -6.02 -0.94
C PHE A 308 -20.67 -5.80 -1.47
N ILE A 309 -21.58 -5.29 -0.65
CA ILE A 309 -22.97 -5.03 -1.04
C ILE A 309 -23.03 -3.96 -2.14
N LEU A 310 -22.29 -2.86 -1.97
CA LEU A 310 -22.33 -1.75 -2.92
C LEU A 310 -21.73 -2.12 -4.28
N LEU A 311 -20.72 -2.98 -4.32
CA LEU A 311 -20.05 -3.41 -5.56
C LEU A 311 -20.49 -4.80 -6.03
N LEU A 312 -21.55 -5.41 -5.47
CA LEU A 312 -21.99 -6.74 -5.89
C LEU A 312 -22.47 -6.74 -7.35
N ASN A 313 -23.33 -5.77 -7.67
CA ASN A 313 -23.91 -5.61 -9.00
C ASN A 313 -22.92 -5.04 -10.01
N ARG A 314 -23.16 -5.30 -11.30
CA ARG A 314 -22.30 -4.83 -12.42
C ARG A 314 -22.32 -3.32 -12.58
N GLU A 315 -23.50 -2.70 -12.51
CA GLU A 315 -23.72 -1.26 -12.75
C GLU A 315 -22.94 -0.35 -11.77
N PRO A 316 -22.98 -0.58 -10.44
CA PRO A 316 -22.10 0.09 -9.48
C PRO A 316 -20.62 0.20 -9.83
N LYS A 317 -20.06 -0.82 -10.48
CA LYS A 317 -18.62 -0.94 -10.72
C LYS A 317 -18.05 0.05 -11.73
N HIS A 318 -18.89 0.84 -12.40
CA HIS A 318 -18.46 1.93 -13.26
C HIS A 318 -19.08 3.29 -12.89
N ASN A 319 -19.92 3.32 -11.85
CA ASN A 319 -20.51 4.56 -11.36
C ASN A 319 -19.47 5.37 -10.58
N LYS A 320 -19.00 6.46 -11.17
CA LYS A 320 -17.93 7.31 -10.62
C LYS A 320 -18.21 7.81 -9.19
N LYS A 321 -19.47 8.17 -8.87
CA LYS A 321 -19.83 8.69 -7.54
C LYS A 321 -19.72 7.60 -6.49
N LEU A 322 -20.28 6.43 -6.77
CA LEU A 322 -20.25 5.29 -5.86
C LEU A 322 -18.83 4.76 -5.68
N LEU A 323 -18.06 4.63 -6.76
CA LEU A 323 -16.65 4.25 -6.70
C LEU A 323 -15.81 5.24 -5.89
N THR A 324 -16.06 6.55 -6.02
CA THR A 324 -15.40 7.56 -5.18
C THR A 324 -15.71 7.33 -3.70
N PHE A 325 -16.98 7.13 -3.35
CA PHE A 325 -17.39 6.85 -1.97
C PHE A 325 -16.73 5.59 -1.40
N VAL A 326 -16.83 4.46 -2.10
CA VAL A 326 -16.24 3.18 -1.67
C VAL A 326 -14.71 3.28 -1.58
N SER A 327 -14.08 4.01 -2.50
CA SER A 327 -12.63 4.18 -2.49
C SER A 327 -12.16 5.00 -1.28
N ILE A 328 -12.84 6.11 -0.97
CA ILE A 328 -12.53 6.91 0.23
C ILE A 328 -12.76 6.06 1.49
N LEU A 329 -13.87 5.32 1.56
CA LEU A 329 -14.18 4.43 2.67
C LEU A 329 -13.06 3.41 2.91
N ILE A 330 -12.62 2.67 1.89
CA ILE A 330 -11.59 1.63 2.05
C ILE A 330 -10.24 2.24 2.44
N ILE A 331 -9.87 3.39 1.87
CA ILE A 331 -8.61 4.08 2.22
C ILE A 331 -8.64 4.55 3.68
N THR A 332 -9.75 5.15 4.12
CA THR A 332 -9.93 5.56 5.52
C THR A 332 -9.90 4.35 6.45
N MET A 333 -10.60 3.28 6.10
CA MET A 333 -10.58 2.04 6.88
C MET A 333 -9.21 1.36 6.89
N HIS A 334 -8.39 1.55 5.86
CA HIS A 334 -6.99 1.07 5.84
C HIS A 334 -6.10 1.79 6.85
N LEU A 335 -6.28 3.10 6.98
CA LEU A 335 -5.61 3.85 8.03
C LEU A 335 -6.10 3.43 9.41
N ILE A 336 -7.41 3.29 9.60
CA ILE A 336 -8.01 2.85 10.87
C ILE A 336 -7.54 1.45 11.24
N GLU A 337 -7.40 0.54 10.28
CA GLU A 337 -6.95 -0.83 10.51
C GLU A 337 -5.48 -0.89 10.93
N LEU A 338 -4.60 -0.11 10.29
CA LEU A 338 -3.20 -0.01 10.74
C LEU A 338 -3.12 0.61 12.14
N HIS A 339 -3.95 1.61 12.43
CA HIS A 339 -4.05 2.18 13.78
C HIS A 339 -4.56 1.12 14.79
N TRP A 340 -5.54 0.30 14.42
CA TRP A 340 -6.06 -0.83 15.21
C TRP A 340 -5.03 -1.93 15.45
N ILE A 341 -4.11 -2.15 14.50
CA ILE A 341 -2.98 -3.08 14.69
C ILE A 341 -1.97 -2.49 15.69
N VAL A 342 -1.58 -1.22 15.53
CA VAL A 342 -0.43 -0.61 16.20
C VAL A 342 -0.75 -0.04 17.59
N MET A 343 -1.86 0.68 17.75
CA MET A 343 -2.12 1.54 18.90
C MET A 343 -2.61 0.87 20.18
N PRO A 344 -3.32 -0.28 20.16
CA PRO A 344 -3.71 -0.97 21.39
C PRO A 344 -2.51 -1.33 22.30
N VAL A 345 -1.29 -1.38 21.75
CA VAL A 345 -0.04 -1.65 22.49
C VAL A 345 0.35 -0.51 23.45
N ILE A 346 -0.15 0.71 23.23
CA ILE A 346 0.08 1.85 24.13
C ILE A 346 -1.22 2.38 24.76
N HIS A 347 -2.36 2.17 24.10
CA HIS A 347 -3.69 2.61 24.54
C HIS A 347 -4.61 1.42 24.84
N TYR A 348 -4.27 0.63 25.86
CA TYR A 348 -5.04 -0.55 26.27
C TYR A 348 -6.47 -0.22 26.71
N HIS A 349 -6.70 0.98 27.24
CA HIS A 349 -8.00 1.38 27.80
C HIS A 349 -9.01 1.89 26.76
N GLY A 350 -8.57 2.17 25.53
CA GLY A 350 -9.49 2.57 24.47
C GLY A 350 -8.85 3.29 23.29
N PHE A 351 -9.68 3.56 22.28
CA PHE A 351 -9.31 4.28 21.08
C PHE A 351 -9.16 5.75 21.41
N THR A 352 -7.98 6.30 21.13
CA THR A 352 -7.72 7.73 21.22
C THR A 352 -7.00 8.18 19.96
N LEU A 353 -7.47 9.28 19.38
CA LEU A 353 -6.83 9.90 18.24
C LEU A 353 -5.93 11.03 18.74
N SER A 354 -4.64 10.92 18.47
CA SER A 354 -3.69 11.97 18.73
C SER A 354 -3.59 12.90 17.53
N TRP A 355 -3.33 14.18 17.77
CA TRP A 355 -2.98 15.11 16.70
C TRP A 355 -1.71 14.66 15.95
N LEU A 356 -0.83 13.87 16.60
CA LEU A 356 0.33 13.24 15.97
C LEU A 356 -0.03 12.21 14.91
N ASP A 357 -1.17 11.51 15.05
CA ASP A 357 -1.65 10.59 14.02
C ASP A 357 -1.95 11.35 12.73
N VAL A 358 -2.52 12.54 12.86
CA VAL A 358 -2.87 13.40 11.74
C VAL A 358 -1.63 14.06 11.14
N THR A 359 -0.74 14.64 11.95
CA THR A 359 0.43 15.35 11.42
C THR A 359 1.43 14.40 10.77
N THR A 360 1.64 13.20 11.33
CA THR A 360 2.54 12.20 10.73
C THR A 360 1.96 11.67 9.42
N PHE A 361 0.65 11.44 9.36
CA PHE A 361 -0.03 11.01 8.13
C PHE A 361 0.04 12.06 7.03
N ILE A 362 -0.25 13.33 7.35
CA ILE A 362 -0.17 14.44 6.40
C ILE A 362 1.28 14.70 5.98
N GLY A 363 2.22 14.64 6.91
CA GLY A 363 3.65 14.85 6.66
C GLY A 363 4.22 13.81 5.71
N LEU A 364 4.10 12.53 6.06
CA LEU A 364 4.57 11.42 5.23
C LEU A 364 3.77 11.33 3.92
N GLY A 365 2.46 11.53 3.96
CA GLY A 365 1.60 11.50 2.78
C GLY A 365 1.91 12.61 1.79
N GLY A 366 2.20 13.81 2.27
CA GLY A 366 2.64 14.93 1.44
C GLY A 366 3.95 14.62 0.72
N ILE A 367 4.95 14.07 1.42
CA ILE A 367 6.19 13.66 0.75
C ILE A 367 5.97 12.50 -0.22
N PHE A 368 5.21 11.48 0.18
CA PHE A 368 4.91 10.31 -0.65
C PHE A 368 4.23 10.70 -1.96
N MET A 369 3.20 11.55 -1.88
CA MET A 369 2.50 12.05 -3.06
C MET A 369 3.37 13.04 -3.86
N GLY A 370 4.22 13.83 -3.21
CA GLY A 370 5.21 14.69 -3.87
C GLY A 370 6.19 13.89 -4.73
N LEU A 371 6.74 12.80 -4.18
CA LEU A 371 7.60 11.85 -4.89
C LEU A 371 6.86 11.21 -6.07
N PHE A 372 5.62 10.76 -5.85
CA PHE A 372 4.76 10.22 -6.90
C PHE A 372 4.58 11.22 -8.05
N PHE A 373 4.09 12.43 -7.77
CA PHE A 373 3.81 13.41 -8.83
C PHE A 373 5.07 13.89 -9.52
N HIS A 374 6.18 14.03 -8.79
CA HIS A 374 7.47 14.35 -9.38
C HIS A 374 7.93 13.29 -10.39
N LYS A 375 7.75 12.01 -10.06
CA LYS A 375 8.07 10.91 -10.97
C LYS A 375 7.08 10.80 -12.13
N PHE A 376 5.79 10.87 -11.82
CA PHE A 376 4.70 10.72 -12.81
C PHE A 376 4.74 11.81 -13.89
N ARG A 377 5.11 13.05 -13.55
CA ARG A 377 5.26 14.14 -14.53
C ARG A 377 6.54 14.09 -15.36
N SER A 378 7.54 13.30 -14.96
CA SER A 378 8.85 13.27 -15.63
C SER A 378 8.86 12.42 -16.91
N HIS A 379 7.82 11.63 -17.15
CA HIS A 379 7.67 10.74 -18.29
C HIS A 379 6.21 10.74 -18.77
N ASN A 380 5.93 10.04 -19.88
CA ASN A 380 4.57 9.88 -20.39
C ASN A 380 3.67 9.18 -19.35
N MET A 381 2.46 9.72 -19.17
CA MET A 381 1.45 9.14 -18.26
C MET A 381 0.88 7.81 -18.77
N VAL A 382 1.10 7.49 -20.04
CA VAL A 382 0.65 6.26 -20.70
C VAL A 382 1.85 5.64 -21.40
N PRO A 383 2.06 4.31 -21.33
CA PRO A 383 3.18 3.67 -21.99
C PRO A 383 2.94 3.56 -23.51
N VAL A 384 3.36 4.59 -24.25
CA VAL A 384 2.94 4.83 -25.65
C VAL A 384 3.39 3.77 -26.65
N ASN A 385 4.53 3.13 -26.40
CA ASN A 385 5.11 2.12 -27.31
C ASN A 385 4.96 0.71 -26.74
N ASP A 386 4.05 0.52 -25.78
CA ASP A 386 3.77 -0.79 -25.21
C ASP A 386 2.96 -1.68 -26.18
N PRO A 387 3.37 -2.93 -26.41
CA PRO A 387 2.69 -3.83 -27.34
C PRO A 387 1.25 -4.20 -26.93
N GLN A 388 0.90 -4.07 -25.64
CA GLN A 388 -0.47 -4.28 -25.14
C GLN A 388 -1.33 -3.01 -25.18
N LEU A 389 -0.78 -1.84 -25.56
CA LEU A 389 -1.52 -0.57 -25.51
C LEU A 389 -2.71 -0.56 -26.48
N SER A 390 -2.53 -1.04 -27.71
CA SER A 390 -3.59 -1.04 -28.73
C SER A 390 -4.80 -1.88 -28.31
N GLU A 391 -4.56 -3.02 -27.69
CA GLU A 391 -5.61 -3.88 -27.12
C GLU A 391 -6.33 -3.18 -25.95
N SER A 392 -5.55 -2.50 -25.09
CA SER A 392 -6.09 -1.70 -23.98
C SER A 392 -7.02 -0.59 -24.48
N LEU A 393 -6.59 0.19 -25.48
CA LEU A 393 -7.36 1.30 -26.04
C LEU A 393 -8.65 0.84 -26.75
N ASN A 394 -8.63 -0.32 -27.40
CA ASN A 394 -9.80 -0.91 -28.08
C ASN A 394 -10.77 -1.58 -27.12
N LYS A 395 -10.53 -1.54 -25.81
CA LYS A 395 -11.37 -2.22 -24.84
C LYS A 395 -12.72 -1.51 -24.74
N HIS A 396 -13.77 -2.23 -25.13
CA HIS A 396 -15.14 -1.76 -25.03
C HIS A 396 -15.85 -2.32 -23.80
N TYR A 397 -16.73 -1.52 -23.22
CA TYR A 397 -17.63 -1.98 -22.18
C TYR A 397 -18.73 -2.79 -22.87
N HIS A 398 -18.69 -4.12 -22.73
CA HIS A 398 -19.83 -4.93 -23.14
C HIS A 398 -20.99 -4.60 -22.22
N HIS A 399 -22.21 -4.49 -22.75
CA HIS A 399 -23.42 -4.25 -21.96
C HIS A 399 -23.91 -5.51 -21.25
#